data_AF-K5YWV5-F1
#
_entry.id   AF-K5YWV5-F1
#
_cell.length_a   1.000
_cell.length_b   1.000
_cell.length_c   1.000
_cell.angle_alpha   90.00
_cell.angle_beta   90.00
_cell.angle_gamma   90.00
#
_symmetry.space_group_name_H-M   'P 1'
#
loop_
_entity.id
_entity.type
_entity.pdbx_description
1 polymer ?
#
loop_
_entity_poly.entity_id
_entity_poly.type
_entity_poly.pdbx_seq_one_letter_code
_entity_poly.pdbx_strand_id
1 'polypeptide(L)'
;MTPLYQGYVDERSIAHVKGWLRDVNDANARLAYEVVLPGDEAERVLASGRADGFSEILVQVGVGDGGYAFEAHFNPPLSEAERELVYVRPQGAAHRLELAPNLRTDPPGQGPYQGFVDACSTRHVAGWVRDLADGARRVVIDLLLPGAGGEVLLQRHVAAQTNDMLRKAGLGDGQNAFFVLFDRELSEVEREALIVRVHGSAHVVERSPRLNRKFHPLQCVRLDIVNNCNLRCPFCVYDYTETFRTNVMEEATFQAALRLIPYVPDGNFWLSCLHEATLHPRLMEFIALVPREYRRKLFFTTNLAKRQKREFFEALAGSGLDHINISLESFDKDVYERMRKGARQGIFLENLALLLEVFGQTSGAPRIRYNLMAYRANLQELPGLARILLEEKQAWQVEIRYTFDGPQIPQDFRQAEFLSTDEWAWLARELSAFPAERVLLFQPPGGRGYDRNAPPPPPAPSSQPPERRGWVQVQAPVSRPLNVRILWDGTLSVSSDLLGDEDEHPERAIHLLSNINALEDPLAACLALE
;
A
#
# COMPACT_ATOMS: atom_id res chain seq x y z
N MET A 1 34.96 3.21 48.41
CA MET A 1 35.25 4.49 47.72
C MET A 1 33.96 5.30 47.74
N THR A 2 34.03 6.64 47.81
CA THR A 2 32.83 7.48 47.69
C THR A 2 32.25 7.32 46.28
N PRO A 3 30.93 7.10 46.10
CA PRO A 3 30.32 6.98 44.78
C PRO A 3 30.60 8.20 43.91
N LEU A 4 30.89 7.98 42.63
CA LEU A 4 30.99 9.05 41.63
C LEU A 4 29.76 8.96 40.74
N TYR A 5 28.76 9.79 41.03
CA TYR A 5 27.49 9.75 40.33
C TYR A 5 27.59 10.35 38.92
N GLN A 6 26.97 9.67 37.96
CA GLN A 6 26.73 10.17 36.62
C GLN A 6 25.31 9.82 36.18
N GLY A 7 24.64 10.76 35.54
CA GLY A 7 23.34 10.50 34.94
C GLY A 7 22.66 11.77 34.46
N TYR A 8 21.54 11.60 33.75
CA TYR A 8 20.69 12.71 33.31
C TYR A 8 19.22 12.41 33.60
N VAL A 9 18.44 13.48 33.74
CA VAL A 9 16.99 13.46 33.54
C VAL A 9 16.73 13.71 32.06
N ASP A 10 16.21 12.70 31.37
CA ASP A 10 15.94 12.74 29.93
C ASP A 10 14.51 13.24 29.63
N GLU A 11 13.57 12.95 30.53
CA GLU A 11 12.19 13.42 30.43
C GLU A 11 11.64 13.87 31.78
N ARG A 12 10.89 14.98 31.79
CA ARG A 12 10.22 15.50 32.97
C ARG A 12 8.90 16.13 32.58
N SER A 13 7.81 15.43 32.85
CA SER A 13 6.44 15.84 32.55
C SER A 13 5.66 16.14 33.83
N ILE A 14 4.40 16.56 33.69
CA ILE A 14 3.51 16.71 34.84
C ILE A 14 3.14 15.37 35.51
N ALA A 15 3.34 14.22 34.86
CA ALA A 15 2.93 12.93 35.43
C ALA A 15 4.05 11.90 35.54
N HIS A 16 5.27 12.19 35.08
CA HIS A 16 6.43 11.33 35.31
C HIS A 16 7.77 12.07 35.17
N VAL A 17 8.83 11.39 35.63
CA VAL A 17 10.22 11.71 35.32
C VAL A 17 10.95 10.44 34.90
N LYS A 18 11.81 10.54 33.88
CA LYS A 18 12.66 9.46 33.38
C LYS A 18 14.09 9.95 33.21
N GLY A 19 15.01 9.02 33.32
CA GLY A 19 16.42 9.28 33.11
C GLY A 19 17.25 8.05 33.41
N TRP A 20 18.52 8.28 33.71
CA TRP A 20 19.43 7.22 34.15
C TRP A 20 20.40 7.74 35.21
N LEU A 21 20.90 6.83 36.03
CA LEU A 21 21.79 7.13 37.14
C LEU A 21 22.71 5.93 37.41
N ARG A 22 24.03 6.16 37.42
CA ARG A 22 25.03 5.13 37.73
C ARG A 22 26.12 5.65 38.67
N ASP A 23 26.83 4.71 39.29
CA ASP A 23 28.13 4.96 39.94
C ASP A 23 29.25 4.64 38.94
N VAL A 24 30.07 5.62 38.61
CA VAL A 24 31.21 5.46 37.70
C VAL A 24 32.28 4.55 38.32
N ASN A 25 32.35 4.47 39.65
CA ASN A 25 33.33 3.64 40.35
C ASN A 25 32.90 2.17 40.49
N ASP A 26 31.62 1.85 40.26
CA ASP A 26 31.09 0.49 40.30
C ASP A 26 30.03 0.28 39.22
N ALA A 27 30.45 -0.32 38.10
CA ALA A 27 29.59 -0.57 36.95
C ALA A 27 28.42 -1.54 37.25
N ASN A 28 28.51 -2.34 38.31
CA ASN A 28 27.45 -3.27 38.71
C ASN A 28 26.46 -2.66 39.72
N ALA A 29 26.75 -1.47 40.25
CA ALA A 29 25.87 -0.80 41.19
C ALA A 29 24.55 -0.41 40.51
N ARG A 30 23.45 -0.62 41.25
CA ARG A 30 22.09 -0.18 40.89
C ARG A 30 21.59 0.75 41.96
N LEU A 31 21.68 2.05 41.67
CA LEU A 31 21.49 3.10 42.67
C LEU A 31 20.01 3.33 42.94
N ALA A 32 19.66 3.53 44.21
CA ALA A 32 18.36 4.05 44.57
C ALA A 32 18.31 5.56 44.26
N TYR A 33 17.15 6.05 43.82
CA TYR A 33 16.94 7.46 43.50
C TYR A 33 15.70 8.01 44.20
N GLU A 34 15.67 9.32 44.39
CA GLU A 34 14.54 10.09 44.88
C GLU A 34 14.22 11.20 43.88
N VAL A 35 12.93 11.39 43.60
CA VAL A 35 12.40 12.52 42.85
C VAL A 35 11.87 13.53 43.86
N VAL A 36 12.42 14.74 43.82
CA VAL A 36 12.23 15.73 44.88
C VAL A 36 11.63 17.00 44.31
N LEU A 37 10.59 17.49 44.98
CA LEU A 37 10.06 18.84 44.78
C LEU A 37 10.60 19.75 45.89
N PRO A 38 11.31 20.85 45.57
CA PRO A 38 11.73 21.81 46.57
C PRO A 38 10.51 22.53 47.17
N GLY A 39 10.57 22.87 48.46
CA GLY A 39 9.55 23.64 49.17
C GLY A 39 10.20 24.62 50.14
N ASP A 40 9.46 25.66 50.53
CA ASP A 40 9.99 26.78 51.32
C ASP A 40 10.46 26.37 52.73
N GLU A 41 9.83 25.35 53.34
CA GLU A 41 10.16 24.87 54.69
C GLU A 41 10.88 23.51 54.69
N ALA A 42 10.58 22.62 53.73
CA ALA A 42 11.20 21.31 53.60
C ALA A 42 11.04 20.75 52.18
N GLU A 43 12.01 19.93 51.74
CA GLU A 43 11.91 19.19 50.48
C GLU A 43 10.88 18.06 50.58
N ARG A 44 10.06 17.89 49.54
CA ARG A 44 9.07 16.80 49.44
C ARG A 44 9.58 15.74 48.47
N VAL A 45 9.78 14.51 48.94
CA VAL A 45 10.04 13.35 48.06
C VAL A 45 8.73 12.93 47.42
N LEU A 46 8.62 13.06 46.10
CA LEU A 46 7.44 12.71 45.32
C LEU A 46 7.40 11.22 44.96
N ALA A 47 8.57 10.65 44.68
CA ALA A 47 8.73 9.25 44.33
C ALA A 47 10.15 8.78 44.67
N SER A 48 10.31 7.48 44.86
CA SER A 48 11.62 6.83 44.99
C SER A 48 11.61 5.50 44.26
N GLY A 49 12.78 5.04 43.85
CA GLY A 49 12.91 3.79 43.12
C GLY A 49 14.36 3.36 42.99
N ARG A 50 14.61 2.36 42.16
CA ARG A 50 15.95 1.91 41.81
C ARG A 50 16.22 2.12 40.32
N ALA A 51 17.41 2.61 40.00
CA ALA A 51 17.89 2.78 38.64
C ALA A 51 18.50 1.44 38.18
N ASP A 52 17.62 0.50 37.81
CA ASP A 52 17.97 -0.83 37.30
C ASP A 52 17.25 -1.22 36.00
N GLY A 53 16.57 -0.26 35.36
CA GLY A 53 16.00 -0.44 34.04
C GLY A 53 17.07 -0.54 32.96
N PHE A 54 16.80 -1.35 31.93
CA PHE A 54 17.68 -1.51 30.77
C PHE A 54 17.39 -0.46 29.69
N SER A 55 18.43 0.13 29.11
CA SER A 55 18.36 1.05 27.97
C SER A 55 19.40 0.71 26.91
N GLU A 56 18.94 0.37 25.70
CA GLU A 56 19.82 0.07 24.56
C GLU A 56 20.61 1.31 24.11
N ILE A 57 20.01 2.49 24.21
CA ILE A 57 20.67 3.77 23.87
C ILE A 57 21.90 3.97 24.75
N LEU A 58 21.81 3.66 26.05
CA LEU A 58 22.95 3.74 26.97
C LEU A 58 24.09 2.81 26.55
N VAL A 59 23.79 1.59 26.10
CA VAL A 59 24.79 0.67 25.56
C VAL A 59 25.45 1.26 24.31
N GLN A 60 24.65 1.81 23.38
CA GLN A 60 25.14 2.38 22.12
C GLN A 60 26.05 3.59 22.32
N VAL A 61 25.79 4.42 23.33
CA VAL A 61 26.63 5.59 23.67
C VAL A 61 27.75 5.26 24.67
N GLY A 62 27.99 3.98 24.94
CA GLY A 62 29.12 3.50 25.75
C GLY A 62 28.95 3.64 27.26
N VAL A 63 27.71 3.75 27.76
CA VAL A 63 27.39 3.85 29.20
C VAL A 63 27.11 2.44 29.75
N GLY A 64 28.20 1.74 30.11
CA GLY A 64 28.19 0.46 30.81
C GLY A 64 27.31 -0.62 30.16
N ASP A 65 26.56 -1.37 30.96
CA ASP A 65 25.68 -2.46 30.51
C ASP A 65 24.24 -2.00 30.15
N GLY A 66 23.99 -0.69 30.19
CA GLY A 66 22.67 -0.09 29.94
C GLY A 66 21.66 -0.26 31.06
N GLY A 67 21.98 -0.97 32.14
CA GLY A 67 21.08 -1.28 33.26
C GLY A 67 20.93 -0.17 34.29
N TYR A 68 20.92 1.10 33.88
CA TYR A 68 20.97 2.26 34.77
C TYR A 68 19.75 3.18 34.66
N ALA A 69 18.72 2.79 33.89
CA ALA A 69 17.57 3.63 33.64
C ALA A 69 16.60 3.65 34.83
N PHE A 70 15.88 4.76 35.00
CA PHE A 70 14.81 4.91 35.96
C PHE A 70 13.58 5.59 35.35
N GLU A 71 12.42 5.29 35.94
CA GLU A 71 11.14 5.94 35.65
C GLU A 71 10.30 6.02 36.92
N ALA A 72 9.76 7.21 37.20
CA ALA A 72 8.87 7.45 38.32
C ALA A 72 7.63 8.23 37.86
N HIS A 73 6.45 7.76 38.28
CA HIS A 73 5.17 8.39 37.97
C HIS A 73 4.62 9.17 39.17
N PHE A 74 3.89 10.25 38.88
CA PHE A 74 3.24 11.09 39.89
C PHE A 74 1.74 10.80 39.93
N ASN A 75 1.24 10.50 41.13
CA ASN A 75 -0.19 10.38 41.39
C ASN A 75 -0.52 11.06 42.73
N PRO A 76 -1.22 12.23 42.72
CA PRO A 76 -1.75 12.94 41.54
C PRO A 76 -0.65 13.56 40.65
N PRO A 77 -0.98 13.94 39.39
CA PRO A 77 -0.07 14.71 38.54
C PRO A 77 0.32 16.06 39.17
N LEU A 78 1.52 16.53 38.85
CA LEU A 78 2.05 17.83 39.22
C LEU A 78 1.40 18.97 38.42
N SER A 79 1.47 20.18 38.94
CA SER A 79 1.28 21.39 38.13
C SER A 79 2.48 21.65 37.21
N GLU A 80 2.32 22.47 36.18
CA GLU A 80 3.43 22.87 35.29
C GLU A 80 4.55 23.61 36.05
N ALA A 81 4.19 24.42 37.06
CA ALA A 81 5.15 25.11 37.91
C ALA A 81 5.95 24.12 38.78
N GLU A 82 5.28 23.12 39.37
CA GLU A 82 5.95 22.07 40.12
C GLU A 82 6.85 21.21 39.21
N ARG A 83 6.40 20.86 38.00
CA ARG A 83 7.22 20.15 37.00
C ARG A 83 8.54 20.86 36.76
N GLU A 84 8.53 22.20 36.62
CA GLU A 84 9.75 22.96 36.35
C GLU A 84 10.77 22.94 37.50
N LEU A 85 10.31 22.68 38.72
CA LEU A 85 11.13 22.69 39.95
C LEU A 85 11.63 21.31 40.36
N VAL A 86 10.98 20.23 39.90
CA VAL A 86 11.36 18.86 40.27
C VAL A 86 12.75 18.51 39.78
N TYR A 87 13.52 17.86 40.66
CA TYR A 87 14.83 17.29 40.35
C TYR A 87 14.97 15.86 40.87
N VAL A 88 15.94 15.11 40.36
CA VAL A 88 16.22 13.73 40.79
C VAL A 88 17.60 13.65 41.43
N ARG A 89 17.75 12.85 42.50
CA ARG A 89 19.01 12.61 43.20
C ARG A 89 19.20 11.15 43.58
N PRO A 90 20.42 10.65 43.76
CA PRO A 90 20.65 9.39 44.46
C PRO A 90 20.13 9.47 45.89
N GLN A 91 19.47 8.41 46.36
CA GLN A 91 18.87 8.39 47.69
C GLN A 91 19.91 8.64 48.79
N GLY A 92 19.64 9.61 49.67
CA GLY A 92 20.54 9.99 50.76
C GLY A 92 21.78 10.79 50.32
N ALA A 93 21.89 11.22 49.06
CA ALA A 93 22.96 12.06 48.56
C ALA A 93 22.46 13.46 48.19
N ALA A 94 23.31 14.49 48.31
CA ALA A 94 22.98 15.86 47.88
C ALA A 94 23.15 16.09 46.36
N HIS A 95 23.65 15.10 45.62
CA HIS A 95 23.94 15.22 44.19
C HIS A 95 22.64 15.29 43.36
N ARG A 96 22.46 16.36 42.59
CA ARG A 96 21.31 16.52 41.68
C ARG A 96 21.72 16.11 40.28
N LEU A 97 20.91 15.27 39.65
CA LEU A 97 21.11 14.89 38.25
C LEU A 97 20.93 16.10 37.33
N GLU A 98 21.77 16.17 36.31
CA GLU A 98 21.67 17.19 35.28
C GLU A 98 20.48 16.92 34.35
N LEU A 99 19.94 17.96 33.73
CA LEU A 99 18.92 17.81 32.68
C LEU A 99 19.63 17.50 31.36
N ALA A 100 19.11 16.54 30.60
CA ALA A 100 19.67 16.23 29.29
C ALA A 100 19.57 17.44 28.35
N PRO A 101 20.53 17.66 27.43
CA PRO A 101 20.48 18.76 26.46
C PRO A 101 19.20 18.80 25.60
N ASN A 102 18.54 17.66 25.41
CA ASN A 102 17.27 17.51 24.68
C ASN A 102 16.13 17.05 25.61
N LEU A 103 16.05 17.61 26.83
CA LEU A 103 15.02 17.27 27.82
C LEU A 103 13.61 17.35 27.21
N ARG A 104 12.84 16.25 27.33
CA ARG A 104 11.44 16.20 26.92
C ARG A 104 10.52 16.59 28.08
N THR A 105 9.47 17.37 27.79
CA THR A 105 8.58 17.92 28.84
C THR A 105 7.09 17.57 28.70
N ASP A 106 6.73 16.79 27.67
CA ASP A 106 5.33 16.51 27.33
C ASP A 106 4.64 15.53 28.31
N PRO A 107 3.35 15.73 28.65
CA PRO A 107 2.58 14.82 29.51
C PRO A 107 2.45 13.40 28.92
N PRO A 108 2.47 12.33 29.74
CA PRO A 108 2.06 11.00 29.32
C PRO A 108 0.56 11.05 29.03
N GLY A 109 0.20 10.59 27.83
CA GLY A 109 -1.16 10.70 27.28
C GLY A 109 -1.22 11.31 25.89
N GLN A 110 -0.17 12.01 25.43
CA GLN A 110 -0.02 12.21 23.98
C GLN A 110 0.64 11.01 23.30
N GLY A 111 1.38 10.20 24.05
CA GLY A 111 2.16 9.07 23.54
C GLY A 111 3.11 9.47 22.41
N PRO A 112 4.13 8.69 22.09
CA PRO A 112 4.89 8.92 20.89
C PRO A 112 4.12 8.29 19.71
N TYR A 113 2.81 8.56 19.57
CA TYR A 113 2.01 7.96 18.51
C TYR A 113 2.01 8.84 17.27
N GLN A 114 2.02 8.20 16.11
CA GLN A 114 1.86 8.87 14.82
C GLN A 114 0.87 8.09 13.99
N GLY A 115 -0.08 8.77 13.36
CA GLY A 115 -1.06 8.13 12.51
C GLY A 115 -2.00 9.12 11.86
N PHE A 116 -2.72 8.64 10.85
CA PHE A 116 -3.80 9.39 10.21
C PHE A 116 -5.02 8.51 9.98
N VAL A 117 -6.20 9.10 10.10
CA VAL A 117 -7.45 8.59 9.53
C VAL A 117 -7.49 9.03 8.07
N ASP A 118 -7.31 8.09 7.15
CA ASP A 118 -7.26 8.35 5.71
C ASP A 118 -8.63 8.25 5.04
N ALA A 119 -9.54 7.47 5.62
CA ALA A 119 -10.91 7.35 5.12
C ALA A 119 -11.92 7.26 6.27
N CYS A 120 -13.07 7.91 6.09
CA CYS A 120 -14.20 7.83 7.00
C CYS A 120 -15.49 8.07 6.23
N SER A 121 -16.26 7.01 6.01
CA SER A 121 -17.61 7.03 5.41
C SER A 121 -18.67 6.78 6.49
N THR A 122 -19.94 6.69 6.12
CA THR A 122 -21.01 6.26 7.05
C THR A 122 -20.91 4.78 7.45
N ARG A 123 -20.11 3.97 6.76
CA ARG A 123 -20.02 2.51 6.95
C ARG A 123 -18.66 1.98 7.41
N HIS A 124 -17.63 2.82 7.39
CA HIS A 124 -16.27 2.42 7.78
C HIS A 124 -15.40 3.60 8.16
N VAL A 125 -14.33 3.30 8.90
CA VAL A 125 -13.16 4.15 9.10
C VAL A 125 -11.89 3.36 8.78
N ALA A 126 -10.92 4.00 8.13
CA ALA A 126 -9.63 3.40 7.83
C ALA A 126 -8.49 4.41 7.96
N GLY A 127 -7.31 3.90 8.25
CA GLY A 127 -6.12 4.70 8.48
C GLY A 127 -4.99 3.85 9.01
N TRP A 128 -4.06 4.50 9.71
CA TRP A 128 -2.94 3.83 10.36
C TRP A 128 -2.52 4.58 11.61
N VAL A 129 -1.93 3.86 12.56
CA VAL A 129 -1.34 4.43 13.76
C VAL A 129 -0.22 3.53 14.26
N ARG A 130 0.93 4.12 14.58
CA ARG A 130 2.11 3.43 15.14
C ARG A 130 2.55 4.04 16.45
N ASP A 131 3.18 3.23 17.28
CA ASP A 131 3.95 3.66 18.43
C ASP A 131 5.40 3.97 17.96
N LEU A 132 5.86 5.20 18.14
CA LEU A 132 7.22 5.60 17.76
C LEU A 132 8.26 5.15 18.79
N ALA A 133 7.85 4.77 20.01
CA ALA A 133 8.78 4.15 20.97
C ALA A 133 9.02 2.67 20.65
N ASP A 134 8.07 2.01 19.98
CA ASP A 134 8.14 0.61 19.59
C ASP A 134 7.35 0.38 18.31
N GLY A 135 8.03 0.50 17.17
CA GLY A 135 7.39 0.39 15.85
C GLY A 135 6.78 -0.98 15.55
N ALA A 136 7.12 -2.02 16.31
CA ALA A 136 6.54 -3.36 16.20
C ALA A 136 5.28 -3.52 17.08
N ARG A 137 5.01 -2.59 18.00
CA ARG A 137 3.84 -2.65 18.86
C ARG A 137 2.56 -2.34 18.09
N ARG A 138 1.61 -3.27 18.13
CA ARG A 138 0.26 -3.06 17.59
C ARG A 138 -0.53 -2.14 18.50
N VAL A 139 -1.02 -1.05 17.93
CA VAL A 139 -1.76 -0.03 18.66
C VAL A 139 -3.25 -0.38 18.66
N VAL A 140 -3.87 -0.35 19.84
CA VAL A 140 -5.32 -0.52 19.98
C VAL A 140 -5.97 0.86 19.87
N ILE A 141 -7.04 0.97 19.08
CA ILE A 141 -7.83 2.19 18.90
C ILE A 141 -9.26 2.02 19.39
N ASP A 142 -9.80 3.07 19.99
CA ASP A 142 -11.19 3.24 20.36
C ASP A 142 -11.86 4.19 19.36
N LEU A 143 -12.98 3.75 18.79
CA LEU A 143 -13.86 4.54 17.94
C LEU A 143 -14.97 5.12 18.81
N LEU A 144 -15.05 6.45 18.91
CA LEU A 144 -15.87 7.13 19.90
C LEU A 144 -16.79 8.17 19.26
N LEU A 145 -18.00 8.29 19.77
CA LEU A 145 -18.95 9.35 19.41
C LEU A 145 -19.24 10.23 20.62
N PRO A 146 -19.42 11.55 20.45
CA PRO A 146 -19.86 12.41 21.54
C PRO A 146 -21.29 12.06 21.95
N GLY A 147 -21.54 11.95 23.26
CA GLY A 147 -22.85 11.72 23.85
C GLY A 147 -23.17 12.70 24.97
N ALA A 148 -24.43 12.73 25.41
CA ALA A 148 -24.94 13.69 26.40
C ALA A 148 -24.25 13.60 27.79
N GLY A 149 -23.54 12.50 28.07
CA GLY A 149 -22.80 12.27 29.33
C GLY A 149 -21.29 12.04 29.13
N GLY A 150 -20.75 12.39 27.96
CA GLY A 150 -19.37 12.10 27.58
C GLY A 150 -19.29 11.23 26.32
N GLU A 151 -18.09 10.78 26.00
CA GLU A 151 -17.84 9.97 24.81
C GLU A 151 -18.36 8.54 24.98
N VAL A 152 -18.98 8.01 23.94
CA VAL A 152 -19.53 6.65 23.89
C VAL A 152 -18.66 5.81 22.97
N LEU A 153 -18.17 4.67 23.48
CA LEU A 153 -17.45 3.68 22.69
C LEU A 153 -18.38 3.03 21.69
N LEU A 154 -18.07 3.20 20.40
CA LEU A 154 -18.72 2.51 19.30
C LEU A 154 -18.10 1.12 19.13
N GLN A 155 -16.79 1.06 18.90
CA GLN A 155 -16.03 -0.16 18.67
C GLN A 155 -14.57 0.02 19.12
N ARG A 156 -13.90 -1.08 19.48
CA ARG A 156 -12.46 -1.14 19.75
C ARG A 156 -11.80 -2.05 18.74
N HIS A 157 -10.66 -1.63 18.18
CA HIS A 157 -9.96 -2.39 17.17
C HIS A 157 -8.44 -2.33 17.35
N VAL A 158 -7.73 -3.34 16.86
CA VAL A 158 -6.26 -3.32 16.79
C VAL A 158 -5.84 -2.84 15.40
N ALA A 159 -4.92 -1.88 15.33
CA ALA A 159 -4.26 -1.47 14.10
C ALA A 159 -3.13 -2.46 13.80
N ALA A 160 -3.48 -3.52 13.07
CA ALA A 160 -2.60 -4.64 12.74
C ALA A 160 -2.68 -5.09 11.27
N GLN A 161 -3.45 -4.40 10.44
CA GLN A 161 -3.55 -4.76 9.02
C GLN A 161 -2.26 -4.43 8.28
N THR A 162 -1.96 -5.26 7.29
CA THR A 162 -0.81 -5.10 6.40
C THR A 162 -1.04 -3.94 5.42
N ASN A 163 -0.02 -3.11 5.24
CA ASN A 163 0.01 -2.05 4.25
C ASN A 163 1.46 -1.83 3.77
N ASP A 164 1.75 -2.35 2.58
CA ASP A 164 3.08 -2.28 1.96
C ASP A 164 3.53 -0.83 1.65
N MET A 165 2.60 0.09 1.43
CA MET A 165 2.93 1.50 1.22
C MET A 165 3.50 2.15 2.49
N LEU A 166 2.97 1.79 3.67
CA LEU A 166 3.52 2.27 4.94
C LEU A 166 4.93 1.73 5.16
N ARG A 167 5.16 0.44 4.87
CA ARG A 167 6.49 -0.18 4.94
C ARG A 167 7.48 0.53 4.03
N LYS A 168 7.14 0.72 2.76
CA LYS A 168 7.98 1.40 1.75
C LYS A 168 8.25 2.86 2.09
N ALA A 169 7.35 3.52 2.81
CA ALA A 169 7.53 4.89 3.30
C ALA A 169 8.35 4.97 4.60
N GLY A 170 8.79 3.85 5.18
CA GLY A 170 9.48 3.82 6.48
C GLY A 170 8.57 4.16 7.66
N LEU A 171 7.25 3.97 7.50
CA LEU A 171 6.22 4.31 8.49
C LEU A 171 5.86 3.10 9.37
N GLY A 172 6.86 2.38 9.88
CA GLY A 172 6.71 1.17 10.70
C GLY A 172 7.06 -0.10 9.95
N ASP A 173 6.70 -1.25 10.50
CA ASP A 173 6.90 -2.58 9.90
C ASP A 173 5.86 -2.92 8.81
N GLY A 174 4.97 -1.99 8.48
CA GLY A 174 3.88 -2.18 7.52
C GLY A 174 2.66 -2.88 8.10
N GLN A 175 2.57 -3.11 9.41
CA GLN A 175 1.44 -3.79 10.07
C GLN A 175 0.79 -2.89 11.13
N ASN A 176 0.54 -1.65 10.76
CA ASN A 176 0.02 -0.61 11.63
C ASN A 176 -1.21 0.08 11.03
N ALA A 177 -1.81 -0.52 9.99
CA ALA A 177 -3.03 -0.04 9.38
C ALA A 177 -4.28 -0.61 10.09
N PHE A 178 -5.40 0.08 9.93
CA PHE A 178 -6.71 -0.39 10.32
C PHE A 178 -7.74 -0.08 9.24
N PHE A 179 -8.70 -0.97 9.07
CA PHE A 179 -9.92 -0.76 8.30
C PHE A 179 -11.06 -1.40 9.09
N VAL A 180 -11.94 -0.58 9.64
CA VAL A 180 -13.00 -1.02 10.54
C VAL A 180 -14.35 -0.75 9.90
N LEU A 181 -15.12 -1.83 9.69
CA LEU A 181 -16.53 -1.73 9.32
C LEU A 181 -17.36 -1.47 10.57
N PHE A 182 -18.25 -0.51 10.51
CA PHE A 182 -19.14 -0.23 11.64
C PHE A 182 -20.25 -1.27 11.74
N ASP A 183 -20.63 -1.66 12.96
CA ASP A 183 -21.73 -2.62 13.21
C ASP A 183 -23.10 -2.09 12.75
N ARG A 184 -23.20 -0.77 12.60
CA ARG A 184 -24.34 -0.07 12.01
C ARG A 184 -23.86 1.08 11.14
N GLU A 185 -24.73 1.50 10.23
CA GLU A 185 -24.49 2.75 9.52
C GLU A 185 -24.59 3.95 10.46
N LEU A 186 -23.62 4.87 10.33
CA LEU A 186 -23.59 6.15 11.01
C LEU A 186 -24.34 7.20 10.18
N SER A 187 -24.98 8.16 10.85
CA SER A 187 -25.42 9.38 10.18
C SER A 187 -24.23 10.25 9.76
N GLU A 188 -24.43 11.19 8.83
CA GLU A 188 -23.39 12.15 8.43
C GLU A 188 -22.87 12.98 9.62
N VAL A 189 -23.75 13.30 10.57
CA VAL A 189 -23.38 14.03 11.79
C VAL A 189 -22.48 13.17 12.68
N GLU A 190 -22.83 11.90 12.88
CA GLU A 190 -22.00 10.96 13.64
C GLU A 190 -20.66 10.71 12.95
N ARG A 191 -20.63 10.55 11.62
CA ARG A 191 -19.39 10.41 10.85
C ARG A 191 -18.45 11.59 11.03
N GLU A 192 -18.96 12.81 10.98
CA GLU A 192 -18.13 14.01 11.18
C GLU A 192 -17.69 14.16 12.65
N ALA A 193 -18.51 13.69 13.59
CA ALA A 193 -18.19 13.70 15.01
C ALA A 193 -17.32 12.53 15.49
N LEU A 194 -17.08 11.51 14.66
CA LEU A 194 -16.31 10.32 15.01
C LEU A 194 -14.88 10.67 15.42
N ILE A 195 -14.50 10.23 16.62
CA ILE A 195 -13.17 10.34 17.20
C ILE A 195 -12.49 8.97 17.14
N VAL A 196 -11.26 8.92 16.61
CA VAL A 196 -10.39 7.75 16.66
C VAL A 196 -9.30 8.04 17.69
N ARG A 197 -9.27 7.31 18.80
CA ARG A 197 -8.30 7.54 19.89
C ARG A 197 -7.49 6.29 20.16
N VAL A 198 -6.21 6.44 20.50
CA VAL A 198 -5.41 5.33 21.03
C VAL A 198 -5.95 4.91 22.40
N HIS A 199 -6.26 3.62 22.53
CA HIS A 199 -6.79 3.07 23.76
C HIS A 199 -5.83 3.28 24.94
N GLY A 200 -6.36 3.70 26.09
CA GLY A 200 -5.55 3.97 27.29
C GLY A 200 -4.68 5.23 27.20
N SER A 201 -4.88 6.06 26.18
CA SER A 201 -4.16 7.31 25.92
C SER A 201 -5.13 8.45 25.62
N ALA A 202 -4.69 9.71 25.74
CA ALA A 202 -5.46 10.87 25.28
C ALA A 202 -5.21 11.18 23.78
N HIS A 203 -4.29 10.46 23.12
CA HIS A 203 -3.90 10.68 21.73
C HIS A 203 -5.04 10.39 20.75
N VAL A 204 -5.57 11.43 20.12
CA VAL A 204 -6.54 11.33 19.01
C VAL A 204 -5.77 11.25 17.70
N VAL A 205 -6.06 10.22 16.90
CA VAL A 205 -5.47 10.03 15.57
C VAL A 205 -6.01 11.12 14.64
N GLU A 206 -5.11 11.89 14.04
CA GLU A 206 -5.47 13.03 13.20
C GLU A 206 -6.18 12.60 11.92
N ARG A 207 -7.07 13.44 11.39
CA ARG A 207 -7.68 13.20 10.06
C ARG A 207 -6.73 13.67 8.97
N SER A 208 -6.52 12.85 7.96
CA SER A 208 -5.73 13.23 6.78
C SER A 208 -6.33 14.45 6.09
N PRO A 209 -5.53 15.42 5.60
CA PRO A 209 -6.03 16.56 4.81
C PRO A 209 -6.81 16.15 3.56
N ARG A 210 -6.62 14.92 3.07
CA ARG A 210 -7.31 14.34 1.91
C ARG A 210 -8.27 13.21 2.31
N LEU A 211 -8.90 13.33 3.48
CA LEU A 211 -9.83 12.34 4.02
C LEU A 211 -10.84 11.85 2.96
N ASN A 212 -10.79 10.56 2.65
CA ASN A 212 -11.72 9.94 1.73
C ASN A 212 -13.05 9.64 2.43
N ARG A 213 -14.13 10.28 1.97
CA ARG A 213 -15.49 10.06 2.51
C ARG A 213 -16.26 8.93 1.83
N LYS A 214 -15.72 8.36 0.74
CA LYS A 214 -16.40 7.31 -0.04
C LYS A 214 -16.17 5.94 0.60
N PHE A 215 -17.20 5.09 0.56
CA PHE A 215 -17.10 3.70 0.96
C PHE A 215 -16.53 2.85 -0.18
N HIS A 216 -15.21 2.66 -0.18
CA HIS A 216 -14.50 1.81 -1.15
C HIS A 216 -13.79 0.64 -0.44
N PRO A 217 -14.53 -0.38 0.02
CA PRO A 217 -13.94 -1.58 0.65
C PRO A 217 -13.16 -2.45 -0.35
N LEU A 218 -13.32 -2.22 -1.66
CA LEU A 218 -12.63 -2.95 -2.71
C LEU A 218 -11.58 -2.04 -3.36
N GLN A 219 -10.32 -2.46 -3.34
CA GLN A 219 -9.22 -1.74 -3.98
C GLN A 219 -9.41 -1.71 -5.50
N CYS A 220 -9.82 -2.85 -6.06
CA CYS A 220 -10.15 -2.99 -7.46
C CYS A 220 -11.03 -4.20 -7.73
N VAL A 221 -11.73 -4.16 -8.86
CA VAL A 221 -12.42 -5.30 -9.46
C VAL A 221 -11.81 -5.53 -10.84
N ARG A 222 -11.21 -6.69 -11.03
CA ARG A 222 -10.46 -7.08 -12.22
C ARG A 222 -11.28 -8.07 -13.03
N LEU A 223 -11.86 -7.62 -14.12
CA LEU A 223 -12.51 -8.50 -15.09
C LEU A 223 -11.53 -8.89 -16.19
N ASP A 224 -11.74 -10.09 -16.70
CA ASP A 224 -11.23 -10.51 -17.99
C ASP A 224 -12.42 -10.96 -18.83
N ILE A 225 -13.01 -10.02 -19.59
CA ILE A 225 -14.24 -10.26 -20.37
C ILE A 225 -14.05 -11.25 -21.52
N VAL A 226 -12.82 -11.65 -21.80
CA VAL A 226 -12.44 -12.72 -22.71
C VAL A 226 -11.32 -13.53 -22.07
N ASN A 227 -11.09 -14.77 -22.52
CA ASN A 227 -10.01 -15.63 -22.02
C ASN A 227 -8.81 -15.77 -22.98
N ASN A 228 -8.76 -14.99 -24.05
CA ASN A 228 -7.79 -15.18 -25.12
C ASN A 228 -7.22 -13.84 -25.61
N CYS A 229 -6.05 -13.90 -26.25
CA CYS A 229 -5.42 -12.77 -26.92
C CYS A 229 -5.12 -13.15 -28.37
N ASN A 230 -5.12 -12.17 -29.28
CA ASN A 230 -4.72 -12.36 -30.68
C ASN A 230 -3.19 -12.40 -30.87
N LEU A 231 -2.42 -12.15 -29.81
CA LEU A 231 -0.95 -12.17 -29.82
C LEU A 231 -0.41 -13.31 -28.95
N ARG A 232 0.87 -13.65 -29.15
CA ARG A 232 1.61 -14.67 -28.38
C ARG A 232 2.97 -14.12 -27.94
N CYS A 233 2.97 -12.95 -27.29
CA CYS A 233 4.19 -12.29 -26.81
C CYS A 233 5.02 -13.27 -25.97
N PRO A 234 6.35 -13.37 -26.17
CA PRO A 234 7.21 -14.33 -25.48
C PRO A 234 7.32 -14.07 -23.98
N PHE A 235 6.92 -12.88 -23.53
CA PHE A 235 6.88 -12.45 -22.14
C PHE A 235 5.48 -12.42 -21.52
N CYS A 236 4.50 -13.06 -22.15
CA CYS A 236 3.14 -13.03 -21.63
C CYS A 236 3.07 -13.74 -20.26
N VAL A 237 2.43 -13.08 -19.29
CA VAL A 237 2.17 -13.65 -17.97
C VAL A 237 1.16 -14.80 -18.01
N TYR A 238 0.33 -14.86 -19.05
CA TYR A 238 -0.65 -15.92 -19.24
C TYR A 238 -0.13 -16.94 -20.26
N ASP A 239 -0.21 -18.23 -19.90
CA ASP A 239 0.13 -19.33 -20.79
C ASP A 239 -1.07 -19.70 -21.69
N TYR A 240 -0.95 -19.43 -22.99
CA TYR A 240 -1.98 -19.73 -23.99
C TYR A 240 -1.80 -21.11 -24.65
N THR A 241 -0.86 -21.95 -24.22
CA THR A 241 -0.62 -23.28 -24.82
C THR A 241 -1.86 -24.15 -24.89
N GLU A 242 -2.76 -24.03 -23.91
CA GLU A 242 -4.03 -24.77 -23.86
C GLU A 242 -5.27 -23.94 -24.22
N THR A 243 -5.08 -22.71 -24.70
CA THR A 243 -6.20 -21.83 -25.07
C THR A 243 -6.50 -21.95 -26.57
N PHE A 244 -7.37 -22.89 -26.91
CA PHE A 244 -7.76 -23.18 -28.31
C PHE A 244 -9.00 -22.42 -28.80
N ARG A 245 -9.82 -21.89 -27.89
CA ARG A 245 -11.05 -21.16 -28.22
C ARG A 245 -11.11 -19.84 -27.44
N THR A 246 -11.59 -18.80 -28.12
CA THR A 246 -11.92 -17.53 -27.47
C THR A 246 -13.32 -17.61 -26.91
N ASN A 247 -13.39 -17.68 -25.59
CA ASN A 247 -14.63 -17.53 -24.84
C ASN A 247 -14.79 -16.08 -24.41
N VAL A 248 -16.03 -15.65 -24.27
CA VAL A 248 -16.41 -14.27 -23.97
C VAL A 248 -17.38 -14.27 -22.79
N MET A 249 -17.33 -13.20 -22.00
CA MET A 249 -18.21 -13.01 -20.85
C MET A 249 -19.66 -12.81 -21.30
N GLU A 250 -20.59 -13.48 -20.63
CA GLU A 250 -22.01 -13.25 -20.85
C GLU A 250 -22.50 -11.98 -20.17
N GLU A 251 -23.59 -11.40 -20.68
CA GLU A 251 -24.17 -10.18 -20.12
C GLU A 251 -24.60 -10.34 -18.67
N ALA A 252 -25.19 -11.49 -18.31
CA ALA A 252 -25.62 -11.78 -16.95
C ALA A 252 -24.45 -11.74 -15.96
N THR A 253 -23.30 -12.34 -16.34
CA THR A 253 -22.06 -12.27 -15.57
C THR A 253 -21.55 -10.84 -15.42
N PHE A 254 -21.59 -10.06 -16.51
CA PHE A 254 -21.18 -8.66 -16.46
C PHE A 254 -22.09 -7.83 -15.55
N GLN A 255 -23.41 -8.00 -15.65
CA GLN A 255 -24.40 -7.35 -14.77
C GLN A 255 -24.18 -7.72 -13.29
N ALA A 256 -23.89 -8.99 -13.00
CA ALA A 256 -23.55 -9.43 -11.65
C ALA A 256 -22.29 -8.72 -11.12
N ALA A 257 -21.25 -8.58 -11.97
CA ALA A 257 -20.04 -7.84 -11.63
C ALA A 257 -20.28 -6.33 -11.44
N LEU A 258 -21.17 -5.71 -12.23
CA LEU A 258 -21.50 -4.28 -12.11
C LEU A 258 -22.08 -3.92 -10.74
N ARG A 259 -22.63 -4.87 -9.99
CA ARG A 259 -23.11 -4.65 -8.61
C ARG A 259 -21.98 -4.24 -7.65
N LEU A 260 -20.72 -4.53 -7.99
CA LEU A 260 -19.55 -4.12 -7.21
C LEU A 260 -19.02 -2.73 -7.61
N ILE A 261 -19.46 -2.16 -8.73
CA ILE A 261 -18.92 -0.92 -9.28
C ILE A 261 -18.99 0.30 -8.33
N PRO A 262 -20.02 0.47 -7.46
CA PRO A 262 -20.06 1.64 -6.60
C PRO A 262 -18.97 1.64 -5.52
N TYR A 263 -18.40 0.46 -5.23
CA TYR A 263 -17.54 0.18 -4.07
C TYR A 263 -16.05 0.13 -4.40
N VAL A 264 -15.67 0.53 -5.62
CA VAL A 264 -14.27 0.64 -6.06
C VAL A 264 -13.89 2.10 -6.34
N PRO A 265 -12.62 2.49 -6.18
CA PRO A 265 -12.13 3.79 -6.64
C PRO A 265 -12.30 3.99 -8.15
N ASP A 266 -12.14 5.23 -8.60
CA ASP A 266 -12.13 5.55 -10.02
C ASP A 266 -10.90 4.91 -10.70
N GLY A 267 -11.02 4.55 -11.98
CA GLY A 267 -10.00 3.79 -12.71
C GLY A 267 -9.63 2.43 -12.10
N ASN A 268 -10.48 1.81 -11.27
CA ASN A 268 -10.20 0.54 -10.58
C ASN A 268 -11.22 -0.59 -10.85
N PHE A 269 -12.03 -0.45 -11.91
CA PHE A 269 -12.87 -1.50 -12.46
C PHE A 269 -12.37 -1.91 -13.86
N TRP A 270 -11.61 -2.99 -13.96
CA TRP A 270 -10.81 -3.28 -15.15
C TRP A 270 -11.61 -4.24 -16.05
N LEU A 271 -11.85 -3.91 -17.32
CA LEU A 271 -12.52 -4.86 -18.23
C LEU A 271 -11.55 -5.92 -18.79
N SER A 272 -10.24 -5.65 -18.70
CA SER A 272 -9.18 -6.58 -19.10
C SER A 272 -7.93 -6.34 -18.25
N CYS A 273 -7.33 -7.46 -17.83
CA CYS A 273 -6.05 -7.51 -17.12
C CYS A 273 -5.03 -8.38 -17.83
N LEU A 274 -5.45 -9.53 -18.39
CA LEU A 274 -4.59 -10.57 -18.95
C LEU A 274 -4.78 -10.76 -20.45
N HIS A 275 -5.98 -10.45 -20.94
CA HIS A 275 -6.43 -10.82 -22.28
C HIS A 275 -6.82 -9.60 -23.12
N GLU A 276 -7.05 -9.79 -24.43
CA GLU A 276 -7.33 -8.67 -25.34
C GLU A 276 -8.84 -8.32 -25.35
N ALA A 277 -9.23 -7.25 -24.65
CA ALA A 277 -10.62 -6.84 -24.51
C ALA A 277 -11.34 -6.65 -25.87
N THR A 278 -10.62 -6.19 -26.91
CA THR A 278 -11.21 -5.94 -28.24
C THR A 278 -11.55 -7.21 -29.04
N LEU A 279 -11.29 -8.40 -28.47
CA LEU A 279 -11.85 -9.66 -28.97
C LEU A 279 -13.31 -9.87 -28.57
N HIS A 280 -13.81 -9.19 -27.54
CA HIS A 280 -15.23 -9.23 -27.20
C HIS A 280 -16.04 -8.49 -28.28
N PRO A 281 -16.95 -9.16 -29.02
CA PRO A 281 -17.65 -8.54 -30.14
C PRO A 281 -18.58 -7.40 -29.69
N ARG A 282 -19.05 -7.44 -28.44
CA ARG A 282 -19.93 -6.44 -27.84
C ARG A 282 -19.23 -5.53 -26.81
N LEU A 283 -17.91 -5.34 -26.92
CA LEU A 283 -17.14 -4.51 -25.95
C LEU A 283 -17.78 -3.13 -25.73
N MET A 284 -18.15 -2.43 -26.80
CA MET A 284 -18.75 -1.10 -26.70
C MET A 284 -20.16 -1.14 -26.08
N GLU A 285 -20.92 -2.21 -26.32
CA GLU A 285 -22.23 -2.41 -25.66
C GLU A 285 -22.05 -2.63 -24.15
N PHE A 286 -21.04 -3.41 -23.73
CA PHE A 286 -20.74 -3.61 -22.30
C PHE A 286 -20.40 -2.28 -21.62
N ILE A 287 -19.59 -1.45 -22.26
CA ILE A 287 -19.30 -0.10 -21.74
C ILE A 287 -20.59 0.74 -21.67
N ALA A 288 -21.49 0.61 -22.66
CA ALA A 288 -22.76 1.33 -22.68
C ALA A 288 -23.73 0.89 -21.58
N LEU A 289 -23.72 -0.40 -21.17
CA LEU A 289 -24.53 -0.93 -20.06
C LEU A 289 -24.18 -0.28 -18.71
N VAL A 290 -22.96 0.25 -18.56
CA VAL A 290 -22.54 0.92 -17.33
C VAL A 290 -23.19 2.30 -17.23
N PRO A 291 -23.84 2.65 -16.09
CA PRO A 291 -24.37 3.99 -15.87
C PRO A 291 -23.29 5.07 -16.04
N ARG A 292 -23.64 6.19 -16.66
CA ARG A 292 -22.68 7.23 -17.05
C ARG A 292 -21.83 7.76 -15.89
N GLU A 293 -22.41 7.87 -14.70
CA GLU A 293 -21.72 8.30 -13.48
C GLU A 293 -20.63 7.34 -13.00
N TYR A 294 -20.72 6.06 -13.38
CA TYR A 294 -19.74 5.02 -13.01
C TYR A 294 -18.73 4.71 -14.12
N ARG A 295 -18.90 5.23 -15.35
CA ARG A 295 -17.96 4.92 -16.44
C ARG A 295 -16.52 5.38 -16.17
N ARG A 296 -16.34 6.45 -15.39
CA ARG A 296 -15.03 6.91 -14.86
C ARG A 296 -14.33 5.89 -13.93
N LYS A 297 -15.00 4.82 -13.55
CA LYS A 297 -14.39 3.73 -12.77
C LYS A 297 -13.70 2.71 -13.68
N LEU A 298 -14.04 2.70 -14.96
CA LEU A 298 -13.60 1.69 -15.90
C LEU A 298 -12.34 2.08 -16.66
N PHE A 299 -11.52 1.08 -16.95
CA PHE A 299 -10.55 1.10 -18.04
C PHE A 299 -10.40 -0.30 -18.63
N PHE A 300 -9.69 -0.40 -19.76
CA PHE A 300 -9.20 -1.68 -20.27
C PHE A 300 -7.81 -1.53 -20.88
N THR A 301 -7.12 -2.66 -21.01
CA THR A 301 -5.83 -2.74 -21.70
C THR A 301 -6.00 -3.37 -23.07
N THR A 302 -5.34 -2.79 -24.07
CA THR A 302 -5.31 -3.31 -25.44
C THR A 302 -3.91 -3.32 -26.01
N ASN A 303 -3.62 -4.33 -26.82
CA ASN A 303 -2.43 -4.38 -27.67
C ASN A 303 -2.58 -3.54 -28.95
N LEU A 304 -3.79 -3.06 -29.25
CA LEU A 304 -4.12 -2.22 -30.41
C LEU A 304 -3.69 -2.83 -31.77
N ALA A 305 -3.46 -4.14 -31.84
CA ALA A 305 -2.91 -4.83 -33.01
C ALA A 305 -3.98 -5.44 -33.93
N LYS A 306 -5.25 -5.48 -33.50
CA LYS A 306 -6.39 -5.84 -34.35
C LYS A 306 -6.86 -4.58 -35.08
N ARG A 307 -6.94 -4.63 -36.42
CA ARG A 307 -7.43 -3.50 -37.24
C ARG A 307 -8.83 -3.09 -36.78
N GLN A 308 -8.97 -1.83 -36.38
CA GLN A 308 -10.25 -1.24 -35.98
C GLN A 308 -10.73 -0.26 -37.06
N LYS A 309 -12.04 0.01 -37.07
CA LYS A 309 -12.61 1.06 -37.89
C LYS A 309 -12.70 2.37 -37.09
N ARG A 310 -12.90 3.50 -37.77
CA ARG A 310 -13.06 4.81 -37.13
C ARG A 310 -14.19 4.83 -36.10
N GLU A 311 -15.31 4.18 -36.40
CA GLU A 311 -16.51 4.16 -35.53
C GLU A 311 -16.21 3.54 -34.15
N PHE A 312 -15.27 2.59 -34.09
CA PHE A 312 -14.81 2.05 -32.81
C PHE A 312 -14.14 3.13 -31.95
N PHE A 313 -13.26 3.94 -32.54
CA PHE A 313 -12.56 5.02 -31.83
C PHE A 313 -13.49 6.16 -31.45
N GLU A 314 -14.48 6.49 -32.28
CA GLU A 314 -15.51 7.49 -31.97
C GLU A 314 -16.37 7.05 -30.77
N ALA A 315 -16.82 5.79 -30.78
CA ALA A 315 -17.56 5.22 -29.66
C ALA A 315 -16.70 5.17 -28.39
N LEU A 316 -15.41 4.85 -28.52
CA LEU A 316 -14.47 4.83 -27.40
C LEU A 316 -14.18 6.24 -26.86
N ALA A 317 -14.05 7.25 -27.71
CA ALA A 317 -13.83 8.63 -27.30
C ALA A 317 -15.05 9.18 -26.53
N GLY A 318 -16.27 8.83 -26.95
CA GLY A 318 -17.50 9.19 -26.24
C GLY A 318 -17.85 8.32 -25.02
N SER A 319 -17.01 7.35 -24.67
CA SER A 319 -17.35 6.33 -23.67
C SER A 319 -17.44 6.85 -22.24
N GLY A 320 -16.64 7.87 -21.87
CA GLY A 320 -16.51 8.33 -20.49
C GLY A 320 -15.70 7.39 -19.58
N LEU A 321 -14.88 6.51 -20.16
CA LEU A 321 -13.89 5.71 -19.42
C LEU A 321 -12.84 6.61 -18.76
N ASP A 322 -12.24 6.11 -17.69
CA ASP A 322 -11.18 6.80 -16.96
C ASP A 322 -9.93 7.01 -17.82
N HIS A 323 -9.48 5.91 -18.42
CA HIS A 323 -8.34 5.83 -19.32
C HIS A 323 -8.41 4.56 -20.17
N ILE A 324 -7.51 4.47 -21.13
CA ILE A 324 -7.17 3.24 -21.86
C ILE A 324 -5.68 2.97 -21.72
N ASN A 325 -5.34 1.70 -21.53
CA ASN A 325 -3.95 1.26 -21.53
C ASN A 325 -3.58 0.72 -22.92
N ILE A 326 -2.61 1.34 -23.58
CA ILE A 326 -2.06 0.89 -24.85
C ILE A 326 -0.72 0.25 -24.58
N SER A 327 -0.58 -1.01 -24.97
CA SER A 327 0.66 -1.75 -24.73
C SER A 327 1.61 -1.60 -25.94
N LEU A 328 2.86 -1.18 -25.71
CA LEU A 328 3.85 -0.84 -26.74
C LEU A 328 5.27 -1.11 -26.23
N GLU A 329 6.16 -1.64 -27.06
CA GLU A 329 7.53 -1.98 -26.63
C GLU A 329 8.57 -1.26 -27.48
N SER A 330 8.22 -0.89 -28.72
CA SER A 330 9.06 -0.09 -29.60
C SER A 330 8.27 0.44 -30.80
N PHE A 331 8.69 1.59 -31.34
CA PHE A 331 8.29 2.05 -32.68
C PHE A 331 9.21 1.53 -33.79
N ASP A 332 10.27 0.79 -33.46
CA ASP A 332 11.02 -0.01 -34.43
C ASP A 332 10.21 -1.24 -34.82
N LYS A 333 10.12 -1.51 -36.13
CA LYS A 333 9.28 -2.58 -36.67
C LYS A 333 9.74 -3.95 -36.21
N ASP A 334 11.05 -4.19 -36.25
CA ASP A 334 11.62 -5.50 -36.00
C ASP A 334 11.56 -5.83 -34.51
N VAL A 335 11.84 -4.84 -33.64
CA VAL A 335 11.66 -4.99 -32.19
C VAL A 335 10.18 -5.20 -31.86
N TYR A 336 9.27 -4.39 -32.41
CA TYR A 336 7.83 -4.49 -32.15
C TYR A 336 7.26 -5.87 -32.53
N GLU A 337 7.49 -6.34 -33.76
CA GLU A 337 6.88 -7.59 -34.24
C GLU A 337 7.51 -8.84 -33.60
N ARG A 338 8.79 -8.77 -33.21
CA ARG A 338 9.46 -9.83 -32.43
C ARG A 338 8.89 -9.91 -31.01
N MET A 339 8.77 -8.77 -30.33
CA MET A 339 8.26 -8.69 -28.96
C MET A 339 6.75 -8.97 -28.89
N ARG A 340 5.98 -8.53 -29.87
CA ARG A 340 4.53 -8.73 -29.95
C ARG A 340 4.18 -9.76 -31.01
N LYS A 341 4.70 -10.98 -30.86
CA LYS A 341 4.52 -12.08 -31.82
C LYS A 341 3.05 -12.23 -32.26
N GLY A 342 2.84 -12.10 -33.58
CA GLY A 342 1.51 -12.10 -34.22
C GLY A 342 0.98 -10.72 -34.58
N ALA A 343 1.59 -9.64 -34.06
CA ALA A 343 1.23 -8.28 -34.41
C ALA A 343 1.85 -7.88 -35.75
N ARG A 344 1.24 -6.87 -36.38
CA ARG A 344 1.79 -6.19 -37.56
C ARG A 344 1.89 -4.72 -37.21
N GLN A 345 3.10 -4.16 -37.20
CA GLN A 345 3.34 -2.81 -36.72
C GLN A 345 2.52 -1.77 -37.52
N GLY A 346 2.39 -1.94 -38.83
CA GLY A 346 1.58 -1.04 -39.66
C GLY A 346 0.13 -0.93 -39.18
N ILE A 347 -0.49 -2.04 -38.75
CA ILE A 347 -1.85 -2.02 -38.20
C ILE A 347 -1.91 -1.25 -36.88
N PHE A 348 -0.92 -1.46 -36.01
CA PHE A 348 -0.81 -0.73 -34.75
C PHE A 348 -0.68 0.78 -34.98
N LEU A 349 0.20 1.20 -35.90
CA LEU A 349 0.41 2.61 -36.22
C LEU A 349 -0.81 3.25 -36.86
N GLU A 350 -1.50 2.55 -37.76
CA GLU A 350 -2.77 3.00 -38.36
C GLU A 350 -3.86 3.20 -37.30
N ASN A 351 -4.03 2.22 -36.40
CA ASN A 351 -4.98 2.33 -35.30
C ASN A 351 -4.62 3.45 -34.34
N LEU A 352 -3.33 3.59 -33.99
CA LEU A 352 -2.85 4.64 -33.10
C LEU A 352 -3.11 6.03 -33.71
N ALA A 353 -2.83 6.21 -35.00
CA ALA A 353 -3.11 7.47 -35.69
C ALA A 353 -4.60 7.84 -35.65
N LEU A 354 -5.49 6.89 -35.96
CA LEU A 354 -6.95 7.10 -35.89
C LEU A 354 -7.41 7.42 -34.46
N LEU A 355 -6.86 6.72 -33.46
CA LEU A 355 -7.18 6.94 -32.07
C LEU A 355 -6.82 8.36 -31.64
N LEU A 356 -5.59 8.80 -31.90
CA LEU A 356 -5.09 10.12 -31.52
C LEU A 356 -5.85 11.25 -32.24
N GLU A 357 -6.21 11.04 -33.51
CA GLU A 357 -7.02 11.98 -34.28
C GLU A 357 -8.41 12.16 -33.66
N VAL A 358 -9.12 11.06 -33.40
CA VAL A 358 -10.48 11.09 -32.85
C VAL A 358 -10.50 11.60 -31.41
N PHE A 359 -9.55 11.16 -30.57
CA PHE A 359 -9.46 11.60 -29.19
C PHE A 359 -9.11 13.09 -29.10
N GLY A 360 -8.22 13.58 -29.97
CA GLY A 360 -7.88 15.01 -30.04
C GLY A 360 -9.04 15.92 -30.45
N GLN A 361 -10.05 15.37 -31.14
CA GLN A 361 -11.24 16.11 -31.57
C GLN A 361 -12.42 15.98 -30.58
N THR A 362 -12.32 15.09 -29.59
CA THR A 362 -13.42 14.76 -28.68
C THR A 362 -13.14 15.25 -27.26
N SER A 363 -13.90 16.27 -26.83
CA SER A 363 -13.81 16.75 -25.45
C SER A 363 -14.25 15.66 -24.46
N GLY A 364 -13.42 15.40 -23.45
CA GLY A 364 -13.68 14.37 -22.44
C GLY A 364 -13.38 12.94 -22.89
N ALA A 365 -12.62 12.76 -23.98
CA ALA A 365 -12.10 11.45 -24.36
C ALA A 365 -11.28 10.81 -23.21
N PRO A 366 -11.27 9.47 -23.08
CA PRO A 366 -10.48 8.79 -22.06
C PRO A 366 -9.01 9.16 -22.16
N ARG A 367 -8.34 9.23 -21.00
CA ARG A 367 -6.89 9.46 -20.94
C ARG A 367 -6.15 8.29 -21.58
N ILE A 368 -5.01 8.56 -22.20
CA ILE A 368 -4.17 7.50 -22.78
C ILE A 368 -3.02 7.21 -21.82
N ARG A 369 -2.88 5.95 -21.44
CA ARG A 369 -1.70 5.45 -20.74
C ARG A 369 -0.97 4.44 -21.61
N TYR A 370 0.34 4.54 -21.69
CA TYR A 370 1.16 3.54 -22.38
C TYR A 370 1.82 2.61 -21.38
N ASN A 371 1.72 1.30 -21.61
CA ASN A 371 2.43 0.29 -20.83
C ASN A 371 3.53 -0.32 -21.69
N LEU A 372 4.77 -0.22 -21.21
CA LEU A 372 5.95 -0.76 -21.87
C LEU A 372 6.64 -1.76 -20.94
N MET A 373 7.08 -2.88 -21.50
CA MET A 373 7.94 -3.82 -20.79
C MET A 373 9.40 -3.48 -21.11
N ALA A 374 10.23 -3.38 -20.06
CA ALA A 374 11.64 -3.04 -20.22
C ALA A 374 12.47 -4.30 -20.53
N TYR A 375 13.14 -4.30 -21.67
CA TYR A 375 14.00 -5.35 -22.16
C TYR A 375 15.30 -4.79 -22.73
N ARG A 376 16.33 -5.61 -22.88
CA ARG A 376 17.60 -5.15 -23.47
C ARG A 376 17.41 -4.59 -24.86
N ALA A 377 16.56 -5.21 -25.67
CA ALA A 377 16.28 -4.78 -27.04
C ALA A 377 15.72 -3.37 -27.16
N ASN A 378 14.97 -2.89 -26.15
CA ASN A 378 14.41 -1.55 -26.14
C ASN A 378 15.02 -0.63 -25.07
N LEU A 379 15.99 -1.10 -24.29
CA LEU A 379 16.51 -0.37 -23.13
C LEU A 379 16.94 1.06 -23.48
N GLN A 380 17.71 1.21 -24.57
CA GLN A 380 18.26 2.51 -24.98
C GLN A 380 17.20 3.45 -25.57
N GLU A 381 16.09 2.92 -26.10
CA GLU A 381 15.01 3.74 -26.66
C GLU A 381 14.00 4.19 -25.59
N LEU A 382 13.88 3.50 -24.45
CA LEU A 382 12.83 3.75 -23.46
C LEU A 382 12.73 5.23 -23.00
N PRO A 383 13.83 5.96 -22.68
CA PRO A 383 13.71 7.37 -22.32
C PRO A 383 13.25 8.25 -23.49
N GLY A 384 13.72 7.97 -24.71
CA GLY A 384 13.28 8.68 -25.92
C GLY A 384 11.82 8.40 -26.26
N LEU A 385 11.41 7.14 -26.09
CA LEU A 385 10.05 6.69 -26.30
C LEU A 385 9.09 7.32 -25.30
N ALA A 386 9.45 7.39 -24.02
CA ALA A 386 8.66 8.10 -23.01
C ALA A 386 8.45 9.57 -23.39
N ARG A 387 9.49 10.26 -23.89
CA ARG A 387 9.38 11.63 -24.38
C ARG A 387 8.41 11.75 -25.56
N ILE A 388 8.58 10.94 -26.61
CA ILE A 388 7.70 10.94 -27.78
C ILE A 388 6.24 10.68 -27.37
N LEU A 389 6.01 9.74 -26.46
CA LEU A 389 4.66 9.39 -26.01
C LEU A 389 3.98 10.56 -25.29
N LEU A 390 4.71 11.25 -24.41
CA LEU A 390 4.22 12.41 -23.67
C LEU A 390 3.99 13.63 -24.56
N GLU A 391 4.95 13.92 -25.45
CA GLU A 391 4.96 15.17 -26.25
C GLU A 391 4.12 15.06 -27.52
N GLU A 392 4.09 13.89 -28.16
CA GLU A 392 3.48 13.73 -29.49
C GLU A 392 2.32 12.74 -29.54
N LYS A 393 2.23 11.79 -28.60
CA LYS A 393 1.22 10.72 -28.64
C LYS A 393 0.21 10.83 -27.51
N GLN A 394 -0.01 12.05 -27.00
CA GLN A 394 -1.06 12.40 -26.03
C GLN A 394 -1.05 11.53 -24.76
N ALA A 395 0.11 10.99 -24.36
CA ALA A 395 0.19 10.19 -23.15
C ALA A 395 -0.10 11.06 -21.92
N TRP A 396 -1.16 10.69 -21.19
CA TRP A 396 -1.37 11.17 -19.84
C TRP A 396 -0.33 10.56 -18.90
N GLN A 397 0.00 9.28 -19.07
CA GLN A 397 1.02 8.59 -18.29
C GLN A 397 1.71 7.50 -19.11
N VAL A 398 2.97 7.24 -18.79
CA VAL A 398 3.78 6.15 -19.35
C VAL A 398 4.24 5.27 -18.20
N GLU A 399 3.98 3.98 -18.29
CA GLU A 399 4.46 2.99 -17.32
C GLU A 399 5.48 2.08 -17.99
N ILE A 400 6.67 2.01 -17.41
CA ILE A 400 7.75 1.13 -17.84
C ILE A 400 7.91 0.07 -16.75
N ARG A 401 7.72 -1.20 -17.10
CA ARG A 401 7.54 -2.29 -16.14
C ARG A 401 8.55 -3.41 -16.36
N TYR A 402 8.97 -4.04 -15.26
CA TYR A 402 9.59 -5.35 -15.27
C TYR A 402 8.56 -6.44 -15.63
N THR A 403 9.04 -7.60 -16.04
CA THR A 403 8.21 -8.77 -16.38
C THR A 403 7.98 -9.62 -15.14
N PHE A 404 6.72 -10.01 -14.88
CA PHE A 404 6.41 -11.08 -13.94
C PHE A 404 6.99 -12.39 -14.47
N ASP A 405 8.08 -12.87 -13.87
CA ASP A 405 8.72 -14.10 -14.31
C ASP A 405 7.83 -15.30 -13.98
N GLY A 406 7.48 -16.08 -15.00
CA GLY A 406 6.65 -17.27 -14.89
C GLY A 406 7.23 -18.39 -15.74
N PRO A 407 6.97 -19.67 -15.40
CA PRO A 407 7.62 -20.81 -16.04
C PRO A 407 7.37 -20.91 -17.55
N GLN A 408 6.26 -20.37 -18.04
CA GLN A 408 5.91 -20.32 -19.45
C GLN A 408 6.80 -19.40 -20.29
N ILE A 409 7.54 -18.47 -19.66
CA ILE A 409 8.48 -17.61 -20.38
C ILE A 409 9.67 -18.46 -20.85
N PRO A 410 10.10 -18.39 -22.12
CA PRO A 410 11.25 -19.16 -22.60
C PRO A 410 12.58 -18.75 -21.93
N GLN A 411 13.45 -19.72 -21.64
CA GLN A 411 14.74 -19.45 -20.99
C GLN A 411 15.68 -18.60 -21.85
N ASP A 412 15.72 -18.87 -23.15
CA ASP A 412 16.47 -18.09 -24.13
C ASP A 412 15.99 -16.63 -24.18
N PHE A 413 14.68 -16.41 -24.08
CA PHE A 413 14.12 -15.07 -23.96
C PHE A 413 14.59 -14.36 -22.69
N ARG A 414 14.55 -15.02 -21.52
CA ARG A 414 15.07 -14.43 -20.26
C ARG A 414 16.52 -14.01 -20.39
N GLN A 415 17.37 -14.91 -20.88
CA GLN A 415 18.81 -14.66 -21.04
C GLN A 415 19.08 -13.51 -22.01
N ALA A 416 18.32 -13.44 -23.11
CA ALA A 416 18.49 -12.44 -24.14
C ALA A 416 17.98 -11.06 -23.71
N GLU A 417 16.86 -10.98 -22.99
CA GLU A 417 16.08 -9.74 -22.89
C GLU A 417 15.90 -9.19 -21.47
N PHE A 418 15.97 -10.02 -20.41
CA PHE A 418 15.79 -9.50 -19.06
C PHE A 418 16.97 -8.61 -18.66
N LEU A 419 16.66 -7.50 -17.99
CA LEU A 419 17.63 -6.50 -17.56
C LEU A 419 18.35 -6.93 -16.27
N SER A 420 19.66 -6.67 -16.20
CA SER A 420 20.45 -6.79 -14.98
C SER A 420 20.17 -5.66 -14.00
N THR A 421 20.67 -5.78 -12.77
CA THR A 421 20.56 -4.73 -11.74
C THR A 421 21.13 -3.40 -12.22
N ASP A 422 22.29 -3.41 -12.89
CA ASP A 422 22.93 -2.19 -13.42
C ASP A 422 22.12 -1.56 -14.56
N GLU A 423 21.50 -2.39 -15.43
CA GLU A 423 20.64 -1.92 -16.51
C GLU A 423 19.37 -1.25 -15.95
N TRP A 424 18.77 -1.82 -14.89
CA TRP A 424 17.66 -1.19 -14.17
C TRP A 424 18.07 0.11 -13.47
N ALA A 425 19.24 0.14 -12.83
CA ALA A 425 19.75 1.34 -12.17
C ALA A 425 20.04 2.46 -13.18
N TRP A 426 20.60 2.13 -14.34
CA TRP A 426 20.76 3.07 -15.44
C TRP A 426 19.41 3.63 -15.90
N LEU A 427 18.43 2.77 -16.17
CA LEU A 427 17.10 3.19 -16.62
C LEU A 427 16.41 4.10 -15.60
N ALA A 428 16.50 3.79 -14.30
CA ALA A 428 15.96 4.62 -13.22
C ALA A 428 16.57 6.04 -13.22
N ARG A 429 17.88 6.17 -13.44
CA ARG A 429 18.53 7.49 -13.56
C ARG A 429 18.05 8.25 -14.79
N GLU A 430 17.99 7.61 -15.94
CA GLU A 430 17.53 8.28 -17.18
C GLU A 430 16.08 8.77 -17.05
N LEU A 431 15.22 7.98 -16.40
CA LEU A 431 13.81 8.34 -16.21
C LEU A 431 13.58 9.36 -15.08
N SER A 432 14.56 9.60 -14.21
CA SER A 432 14.46 10.62 -13.14
C SER A 432 14.30 12.05 -13.65
N ALA A 433 14.63 12.29 -14.93
CA ALA A 433 14.41 13.58 -15.59
C ALA A 433 12.93 13.87 -15.89
N PHE A 434 12.05 12.86 -15.83
CA PHE A 434 10.62 13.02 -16.08
C PHE A 434 9.85 13.23 -14.77
N PRO A 435 8.70 13.93 -14.80
CA PRO A 435 7.83 14.01 -13.62
C PRO A 435 7.35 12.61 -13.21
N ALA A 436 7.53 12.26 -11.93
CA ALA A 436 7.26 10.92 -11.40
C ALA A 436 5.79 10.50 -11.52
N GLU A 437 4.86 11.45 -11.60
CA GLU A 437 3.44 11.19 -11.84
C GLU A 437 3.11 10.91 -13.31
N ARG A 438 4.01 11.28 -14.23
CA ARG A 438 3.84 11.13 -15.69
C ARG A 438 4.58 9.92 -16.24
N VAL A 439 5.75 9.58 -15.68
CA VAL A 439 6.51 8.38 -16.05
C VAL A 439 6.77 7.54 -14.81
N LEU A 440 6.14 6.36 -14.78
CA LEU A 440 6.27 5.41 -13.67
C LEU A 440 7.21 4.28 -14.07
N LEU A 441 8.23 4.05 -13.25
CA LEU A 441 9.10 2.89 -13.38
C LEU A 441 8.72 1.85 -12.33
N PHE A 442 8.29 0.68 -12.79
CA PHE A 442 8.11 -0.50 -11.96
C PHE A 442 9.33 -1.38 -12.16
N GLN A 443 10.16 -1.47 -11.12
CA GLN A 443 11.35 -2.33 -11.09
C GLN A 443 11.00 -3.71 -10.52
N PRO A 444 11.87 -4.73 -10.75
CA PRO A 444 11.74 -6.00 -10.06
C PRO A 444 11.74 -5.82 -8.54
N PRO A 445 11.10 -6.73 -7.80
CA PRO A 445 11.18 -6.75 -6.34
C PRO A 445 12.62 -6.70 -5.82
N GLY A 446 12.83 -5.99 -4.72
CA GLY A 446 14.17 -5.79 -4.15
C GLY A 446 15.14 -4.99 -5.02
N GLY A 447 14.70 -4.46 -6.17
CA GLY A 447 15.57 -3.84 -7.16
C GLY A 447 16.57 -4.82 -7.80
N ARG A 448 16.41 -6.13 -7.58
CA ARG A 448 17.33 -7.15 -8.09
C ARG A 448 16.96 -7.50 -9.53
N GLY A 449 17.83 -7.11 -10.47
CA GLY A 449 17.69 -7.50 -11.87
C GLY A 449 18.06 -8.97 -12.09
N TYR A 450 17.91 -9.41 -13.33
CA TYR A 450 18.18 -10.79 -13.72
C TYR A 450 19.68 -11.09 -13.66
N ASP A 451 20.06 -12.12 -12.89
CA ASP A 451 21.42 -12.65 -12.86
C ASP A 451 21.59 -13.70 -13.96
N ARG A 452 22.41 -13.37 -14.95
CA ARG A 452 22.70 -14.26 -16.10
C ARG A 452 23.61 -15.42 -15.74
N ASN A 453 24.33 -15.31 -14.62
CA ASN A 453 25.22 -16.35 -14.13
C ASN A 453 24.52 -17.29 -13.14
N ALA A 454 23.30 -16.94 -12.71
CA ALA A 454 22.50 -17.81 -11.87
C ALA A 454 22.11 -19.09 -12.65
N PRO A 455 22.12 -20.25 -12.00
CA PRO A 455 21.61 -21.47 -12.62
C PRO A 455 20.14 -21.26 -13.02
N PRO A 456 19.68 -21.88 -14.12
CA PRO A 456 18.27 -21.80 -14.48
C PRO A 456 17.40 -22.18 -13.28
N PRO A 457 16.28 -21.47 -13.05
CA PRO A 457 15.37 -21.87 -12.00
C PRO A 457 14.98 -23.33 -12.23
N PRO A 458 14.82 -24.13 -11.16
CA PRO A 458 14.38 -25.51 -11.31
C PRO A 458 13.09 -25.52 -12.14
N PRO A 459 12.90 -26.51 -13.03
CA PRO A 459 11.69 -26.59 -13.83
C PRO A 459 10.50 -26.53 -12.87
N ALA A 460 9.62 -25.54 -13.08
CA ALA A 460 8.41 -25.46 -12.29
C ALA A 460 7.70 -26.81 -12.37
N PRO A 461 7.24 -27.36 -11.24
CA PRO A 461 6.51 -28.64 -11.25
C PRO A 461 5.40 -28.51 -12.26
N SER A 462 5.40 -29.38 -13.29
CA SER A 462 4.58 -29.28 -14.50
C SER A 462 3.30 -28.53 -14.19
N SER A 463 3.24 -27.27 -14.61
CA SER A 463 1.96 -26.62 -14.72
C SER A 463 1.27 -27.39 -15.83
N GLN A 464 0.45 -28.36 -15.43
CA GLN A 464 -0.90 -28.39 -15.96
C GLN A 464 -1.37 -26.92 -16.10
N PRO A 465 -2.39 -26.61 -16.89
CA PRO A 465 -3.18 -25.41 -16.60
C PRO A 465 -3.43 -25.41 -15.07
N PRO A 466 -3.84 -24.34 -14.42
CA PRO A 466 -4.61 -24.61 -13.23
C PRO A 466 -5.80 -25.52 -13.68
N GLU A 467 -5.63 -26.85 -13.66
CA GLU A 467 -6.46 -27.70 -12.82
C GLU A 467 -6.77 -26.83 -11.62
N ARG A 468 -8.00 -26.94 -11.15
CA ARG A 468 -8.38 -26.45 -9.85
C ARG A 468 -7.53 -27.18 -8.77
N ARG A 469 -6.19 -27.07 -8.81
CA ARG A 469 -5.24 -27.27 -7.73
C ARG A 469 -5.80 -26.33 -6.70
N GLY A 470 -6.53 -26.93 -5.76
CA GLY A 470 -7.33 -26.24 -4.79
C GLY A 470 -6.53 -25.05 -4.33
N TRP A 471 -7.01 -23.87 -4.74
CA TRP A 471 -6.45 -22.62 -4.28
C TRP A 471 -6.41 -22.75 -2.78
N VAL A 472 -5.21 -22.79 -2.22
CA VAL A 472 -5.06 -23.04 -0.81
C VAL A 472 -5.85 -21.94 -0.11
N GLN A 473 -6.88 -22.34 0.62
CA GLN A 473 -7.53 -21.45 1.59
C GLN A 473 -6.44 -21.16 2.61
N VAL A 474 -5.71 -20.08 2.40
CA VAL A 474 -4.71 -19.65 3.37
C VAL A 474 -5.53 -19.09 4.52
N GLN A 475 -5.43 -19.69 5.70
CA GLN A 475 -5.87 -19.04 6.94
C GLN A 475 -4.93 -17.86 7.20
N ALA A 476 -5.11 -16.78 6.45
CA ALA A 476 -4.39 -15.53 6.61
C ALA A 476 -5.37 -14.44 7.04
N PRO A 477 -4.93 -13.48 7.87
CA PRO A 477 -5.77 -12.33 8.23
C PRO A 477 -6.25 -11.57 6.99
N VAL A 478 -7.50 -11.13 7.01
CA VAL A 478 -8.06 -10.34 5.92
C VAL A 478 -7.64 -8.88 6.05
N SER A 479 -6.67 -8.47 5.23
CA SER A 479 -6.33 -7.05 5.08
C SER A 479 -7.22 -6.37 4.04
N ARG A 480 -7.66 -5.15 4.35
CA ARG A 480 -8.53 -4.35 3.48
C ARG A 480 -7.79 -3.09 3.02
N PRO A 481 -8.16 -2.53 1.86
CA PRO A 481 -9.25 -2.93 0.97
C PRO A 481 -8.99 -4.23 0.18
N LEU A 482 -10.06 -4.91 -0.24
CA LEU A 482 -9.99 -6.22 -0.92
C LEU A 482 -9.75 -6.09 -2.43
N ASN A 483 -9.11 -7.09 -3.00
CA ASN A 483 -8.96 -7.26 -4.45
C ASN A 483 -9.99 -8.29 -4.93
N VAL A 484 -10.70 -7.97 -6.02
CA VAL A 484 -11.64 -8.90 -6.66
C VAL A 484 -11.17 -9.22 -8.07
N ARG A 485 -11.23 -10.49 -8.48
CA ARG A 485 -11.01 -10.93 -9.86
C ARG A 485 -12.20 -11.77 -10.32
N ILE A 486 -12.69 -11.49 -11.52
CA ILE A 486 -13.79 -12.22 -12.16
C ILE A 486 -13.38 -12.60 -13.57
N LEU A 487 -13.41 -13.90 -13.86
CA LEU A 487 -13.13 -14.42 -15.20
C LEU A 487 -14.38 -14.40 -16.08
N TRP A 488 -14.19 -14.59 -17.38
CA TRP A 488 -15.26 -14.59 -18.38
C TRP A 488 -16.45 -15.53 -18.05
N ASP A 489 -16.21 -16.65 -17.37
CA ASP A 489 -17.21 -17.66 -16.98
C ASP A 489 -17.89 -17.35 -15.62
N GLY A 490 -17.59 -16.20 -15.03
CA GLY A 490 -18.11 -15.76 -13.74
C GLY A 490 -17.34 -16.30 -12.53
N THR A 491 -16.25 -17.07 -12.73
CA THR A 491 -15.37 -17.46 -11.62
C THR A 491 -14.88 -16.23 -10.87
N LEU A 492 -15.20 -16.15 -9.58
CA LEU A 492 -14.87 -15.06 -8.68
C LEU A 492 -13.77 -15.49 -7.71
N SER A 493 -12.73 -14.67 -7.57
CA SER A 493 -11.79 -14.73 -6.45
C SER A 493 -11.72 -13.40 -5.71
N VAL A 494 -11.70 -13.46 -4.38
CA VAL A 494 -11.50 -12.30 -3.50
C VAL A 494 -10.24 -12.55 -2.69
N SER A 495 -9.33 -11.57 -2.68
CA SER A 495 -8.04 -11.67 -2.00
C SER A 495 -7.66 -10.38 -1.29
N SER A 496 -6.82 -10.47 -0.28
CA SER A 496 -6.09 -9.33 0.27
C SER A 496 -4.62 -9.39 -0.13
N ASP A 497 -3.95 -8.23 -0.14
CA ASP A 497 -2.50 -8.19 -0.30
C ASP A 497 -1.85 -8.45 1.08
N LEU A 498 -0.87 -9.34 1.11
CA LEU A 498 -0.01 -9.62 2.26
C LEU A 498 1.25 -8.74 2.18
N LEU A 499 1.95 -8.58 3.30
CA LEU A 499 3.34 -8.14 3.23
C LEU A 499 4.14 -9.29 2.62
N GLY A 500 4.59 -9.13 1.36
CA GLY A 500 5.63 -9.99 0.81
C GLY A 500 6.98 -9.67 1.46
N ASP A 501 8.00 -10.49 1.24
CA ASP A 501 9.37 -10.12 1.63
C ASP A 501 9.80 -8.81 0.95
N GLU A 502 10.75 -8.05 1.53
CA GLU A 502 11.21 -6.76 0.95
C GLU A 502 11.66 -6.88 -0.51
N ASP A 503 12.10 -8.10 -0.86
CA ASP A 503 12.63 -8.46 -2.16
C ASP A 503 11.65 -9.27 -3.03
N GLU A 504 10.37 -9.37 -2.66
CA GLU A 504 9.36 -10.15 -3.40
C GLU A 504 8.07 -9.37 -3.68
N HIS A 505 7.23 -9.88 -4.58
CA HIS A 505 5.90 -9.31 -4.79
C HIS A 505 5.05 -9.46 -3.53
N PRO A 506 4.15 -8.50 -3.24
CA PRO A 506 3.15 -8.72 -2.22
C PRO A 506 2.37 -9.99 -2.57
N GLU A 507 2.50 -11.01 -1.72
CA GLU A 507 1.73 -12.22 -1.84
C GLU A 507 0.25 -11.89 -1.69
N ARG A 508 -0.62 -12.73 -2.27
CA ARG A 508 -2.06 -12.57 -2.12
C ARG A 508 -2.66 -13.75 -1.39
N ALA A 509 -3.33 -13.47 -0.29
CA ALA A 509 -4.18 -14.44 0.37
C ALA A 509 -5.55 -14.43 -0.30
N ILE A 510 -5.96 -15.58 -0.84
CA ILE A 510 -7.32 -15.76 -1.39
C ILE A 510 -8.24 -16.21 -0.25
N HIS A 511 -9.30 -15.43 -0.05
CA HIS A 511 -10.25 -15.60 1.05
C HIS A 511 -11.58 -16.20 0.60
N LEU A 512 -11.98 -15.91 -0.64
CA LEU A 512 -13.21 -16.43 -1.23
C LEU A 512 -12.98 -16.88 -2.66
N LEU A 513 -13.53 -18.04 -2.98
CA LEU A 513 -13.70 -18.54 -4.34
C LEU A 513 -15.13 -18.97 -4.55
N SER A 514 -15.74 -18.43 -5.58
CA SER A 514 -17.15 -18.70 -5.90
C SER A 514 -17.40 -18.46 -7.39
N ASN A 515 -18.67 -18.38 -7.78
CA ASN A 515 -19.08 -17.83 -9.05
C ASN A 515 -19.97 -16.61 -8.79
N ILE A 516 -19.66 -15.48 -9.42
CA ILE A 516 -20.40 -14.21 -9.23
C ILE A 516 -21.90 -14.37 -9.55
N ASN A 517 -22.25 -15.26 -10.47
CA ASN A 517 -23.63 -15.54 -10.86
C ASN A 517 -24.43 -16.28 -9.78
N ALA A 518 -23.73 -16.95 -8.84
CA ALA A 518 -24.36 -17.66 -7.73
C ALA A 518 -24.54 -16.79 -6.48
N LEU A 519 -24.00 -15.56 -6.48
CA LEU A 519 -24.06 -14.67 -5.32
C LEU A 519 -25.27 -13.76 -5.38
N GLU A 520 -26.18 -13.91 -4.41
CA GLU A 520 -27.32 -13.02 -4.25
C GLU A 520 -26.87 -11.60 -3.90
N ASP A 521 -25.84 -11.42 -3.08
CA ASP A 521 -25.19 -10.13 -2.82
C ASP A 521 -23.65 -10.28 -2.84
N PRO A 522 -23.01 -9.96 -3.96
CA PRO A 522 -21.56 -10.03 -4.10
C PRO A 522 -20.79 -9.16 -3.09
N LEU A 523 -21.31 -7.99 -2.72
CA LEU A 523 -20.63 -7.12 -1.78
C LEU A 523 -20.71 -7.72 -0.37
N ALA A 524 -21.89 -8.16 0.06
CA ALA A 524 -22.05 -8.78 1.37
C ALA A 524 -21.12 -10.00 1.54
N ALA A 525 -20.99 -10.83 0.49
CA ALA A 525 -20.06 -11.95 0.47
C ALA A 525 -18.58 -11.51 0.64
N CYS A 526 -18.18 -10.37 0.08
CA CYS A 526 -16.85 -9.81 0.29
C CYS A 526 -16.67 -9.24 1.70
N LEU A 527 -17.69 -8.58 2.25
CA LEU A 527 -17.60 -7.92 3.55
C LEU A 527 -17.63 -8.88 4.74
N ALA A 528 -18.24 -10.06 4.57
CA ALA A 528 -18.35 -11.11 5.58
C ALA A 528 -17.03 -11.89 5.84
N LEU A 529 -15.95 -11.57 5.13
CA LEU A 529 -14.64 -12.18 5.33
C LEU A 529 -13.97 -11.58 6.57
N GLU A 530 -13.57 -12.42 7.54
CA GLU A 530 -12.91 -11.99 8.79
C GLU A 530 -11.39 -12.19 8.75
#